data_AF-A0A3D5E9B8-F1
#
_entry.id   AF-A0A3D5E9B8-F1
#
_cell.length_a   1.000
_cell.length_b   1.000
_cell.length_c   1.000
_cell.angle_alpha   90.00
_cell.angle_beta   90.00
_cell.angle_gamma   90.00
#
_symmetry.space_group_name_H-M   'P 1'
#
loop_
_entity.id
_entity.type
_entity.pdbx_description
1 polymer ?
#
loop_
_entity_poly.entity_id
_entity_poly.type
_entity_poly.pdbx_seq_one_letter_code
_entity_poly.pdbx_strand_id
1 'polypeptide(L)'
;MAANDSPLDSPEQTGVTYSAWSNAVGGGGGGASSATLDGLEIWKGPVGRIVAYDLNTGDIKWVIPHGDAPQEDQDFIQNHPLLQGVPNVMSNRGRSGLATMVATPNLLFVSGQAADGQPMIFAVDKETGTRVGELEIPGITRYGMSSWTHNG
;
A
#
# COMPACT_ATOMS: atom_id res chain seq x y z
N MET A 1 -12.92 35.06 -26.60
CA MET A 1 -13.63 34.34 -25.53
C MET A 1 -12.57 33.86 -24.56
N ALA A 2 -12.63 34.28 -23.30
CA ALA A 2 -11.67 33.84 -22.29
C ALA A 2 -11.82 32.31 -22.13
N ALA A 3 -10.71 31.59 -22.20
CA ALA A 3 -10.69 30.17 -21.84
C ALA A 3 -11.17 30.07 -20.39
N ASN A 4 -12.13 29.19 -20.14
CA ASN A 4 -12.57 28.91 -18.78
C ASN A 4 -11.41 28.17 -18.10
N ASP A 5 -10.86 28.73 -17.01
CA ASP A 5 -9.81 28.08 -16.23
C ASP A 5 -10.34 26.72 -15.78
N SER A 6 -9.70 25.65 -16.27
CA SER A 6 -10.08 24.29 -15.93
C SER A 6 -9.30 23.90 -14.69
N PRO A 7 -9.92 23.28 -13.66
CA PRO A 7 -9.18 22.71 -12.52
C PRO A 7 -8.22 21.58 -12.92
N LEU A 8 -8.20 21.22 -14.22
CA LEU A 8 -7.30 20.25 -14.82
C LEU A 8 -6.13 20.90 -15.59
N ASP A 9 -6.06 22.24 -15.66
CA ASP A 9 -4.93 22.96 -16.26
C ASP A 9 -3.65 22.66 -15.46
N SER A 10 -2.70 21.96 -16.09
CA SER A 10 -1.39 21.65 -15.51
C SER A 10 -0.28 21.97 -16.52
N PRO A 11 0.86 22.55 -16.07
CA PRO A 11 2.02 22.79 -16.93
C PRO A 11 2.66 21.50 -17.47
N GLU A 12 2.27 20.33 -16.94
CA GLU A 12 2.77 19.01 -17.32
C GLU A 12 1.92 18.33 -18.41
N GLN A 13 0.92 19.03 -18.96
CA GLN A 13 -0.02 18.49 -19.93
C GLN A 13 0.57 18.40 -21.34
N THR A 14 0.37 17.27 -22.01
CA THR A 14 0.89 17.02 -23.37
C THR A 14 -0.07 17.44 -24.50
N GLY A 15 -1.20 18.09 -24.19
CA GLY A 15 -2.25 18.44 -25.17
C GLY A 15 -3.06 19.69 -24.78
N VAL A 16 -3.84 20.22 -25.72
CA VAL A 16 -4.60 21.49 -25.57
C VAL A 16 -6.13 21.31 -25.58
N THR A 17 -6.62 20.08 -25.64
CA THR A 17 -8.05 19.75 -25.72
C THR A 17 -8.49 18.95 -24.50
N TYR A 18 -9.44 19.50 -23.75
CA TYR A 18 -10.08 18.81 -22.63
C TYR A 18 -11.31 18.04 -23.09
N SER A 19 -11.51 16.82 -22.60
CA SER A 19 -12.87 16.27 -22.56
C SER A 19 -13.60 16.88 -21.38
N ALA A 20 -14.81 17.42 -21.60
CA ALA A 20 -15.66 18.00 -20.55
C ALA A 20 -16.01 17.02 -19.41
N TRP A 21 -15.74 15.73 -19.60
CA TRP A 21 -16.01 14.63 -18.67
C TRP A 21 -14.72 13.91 -18.24
N SER A 22 -13.55 14.54 -18.39
CA SER A 22 -12.28 13.97 -17.91
C SER A 22 -12.29 13.93 -16.38
N ASN A 23 -12.03 12.78 -15.79
CA ASN A 23 -11.76 12.62 -14.36
C ASN A 23 -10.25 12.56 -14.06
N ALA A 24 -9.38 12.71 -15.06
CA ALA A 24 -7.93 12.67 -14.90
C ALA A 24 -7.45 13.97 -14.28
N VAL A 25 -6.77 13.88 -13.13
CA VAL A 25 -6.05 15.00 -12.52
C VAL A 25 -4.78 15.20 -13.34
N GLY A 26 -4.57 16.41 -13.87
CA GLY A 26 -3.50 16.72 -14.82
C GLY A 26 -2.11 16.40 -14.26
N GLY A 27 -1.43 15.43 -14.90
CA GLY A 27 -0.10 14.96 -14.55
C GLY A 27 0.09 13.55 -15.09
N GLY A 28 0.92 13.38 -16.11
CA GLY A 28 1.12 12.10 -16.79
C GLY A 28 1.54 11.00 -15.81
N GLY A 29 0.63 10.03 -15.56
CA GLY A 29 0.95 8.82 -14.81
C GLY A 29 -0.06 8.40 -13.74
N GLY A 30 -1.09 9.20 -13.44
CA GLY A 30 -2.16 8.80 -12.52
C GLY A 30 -3.14 7.85 -13.19
N GLY A 31 -3.20 6.58 -12.75
CA GLY A 31 -4.32 5.70 -13.08
C GLY A 31 -5.66 6.38 -12.78
N ALA A 32 -6.72 6.00 -13.50
CA ALA A 32 -8.06 6.57 -13.38
C ALA A 32 -8.38 6.95 -11.93
N SER A 33 -8.78 8.20 -11.69
CA SER A 33 -9.24 8.63 -10.37
C SER A 33 -10.29 7.62 -9.90
N SER A 34 -9.92 6.78 -8.94
CA SER A 34 -10.84 5.87 -8.28
C SER A 34 -12.01 6.74 -7.82
N ALA A 35 -13.23 6.37 -8.18
CA ALA A 35 -14.39 7.05 -7.64
C ALA A 35 -14.27 7.02 -6.11
N THR A 36 -14.24 8.19 -5.48
CA THR A 36 -14.18 8.33 -4.03
C THR A 36 -15.50 8.88 -3.49
N LEU A 37 -15.85 8.47 -2.28
CA LEU A 37 -16.91 9.04 -1.48
C LEU A 37 -16.27 9.70 -0.26
N ASP A 38 -16.26 11.04 -0.22
CA ASP A 38 -15.61 11.80 0.86
C ASP A 38 -14.12 11.46 1.05
N GLY A 39 -13.41 11.14 -0.03
CA GLY A 39 -12.00 10.70 0.00
C GLY A 39 -11.81 9.20 0.25
N LEU A 40 -12.85 8.46 0.64
CA LEU A 40 -12.80 6.99 0.69
C LEU A 40 -12.93 6.40 -0.72
N GLU A 41 -11.99 5.55 -1.12
CA GLU A 41 -12.14 4.78 -2.36
C GLU A 41 -13.37 3.87 -2.29
N ILE A 42 -14.27 4.02 -3.27
CA ILE A 42 -15.46 3.18 -3.42
C ILE A 42 -15.07 1.81 -3.97
N TRP A 43 -14.03 1.78 -4.79
CA TRP A 43 -13.45 0.56 -5.31
C TRP A 43 -12.42 0.01 -4.34
N LYS A 44 -12.27 -1.32 -4.32
CA LYS A 44 -11.16 -1.97 -3.62
C LYS A 44 -9.85 -1.63 -4.34
N GLY A 45 -9.30 -0.46 -4.06
CA GLY A 45 -8.02 0.01 -4.58
C GLY A 45 -6.84 -0.80 -4.03
N PRO A 46 -5.59 -0.45 -4.35
CA PRO A 46 -4.43 -1.27 -4.04
C PRO A 46 -4.19 -1.34 -2.53
N VAL A 47 -4.78 -2.36 -1.90
CA VAL A 47 -4.43 -2.80 -0.55
C VAL A 47 -3.09 -3.52 -0.66
N GLY A 48 -2.01 -2.79 -0.40
CA GLY A 48 -0.67 -3.37 -0.32
C GLY A 48 -0.68 -4.45 0.74
N ARG A 49 -0.55 -5.72 0.32
CA ARG A 49 -0.74 -6.86 1.22
C ARG A 49 0.18 -8.02 0.89
N ILE A 50 0.49 -8.78 1.92
CA ILE A 50 1.17 -10.07 1.85
C ILE A 50 0.13 -11.13 2.20
N VAL A 51 0.06 -12.18 1.39
CA VAL A 51 -0.93 -13.26 1.53
C VAL A 51 -0.20 -14.57 1.62
N ALA A 52 -0.54 -15.38 2.63
CA ALA A 52 -0.14 -16.78 2.68
C ALA A 52 -1.27 -17.67 2.15
N TYR A 53 -0.92 -18.54 1.21
CA TYR A 53 -1.79 -19.58 0.69
C TYR A 53 -1.32 -20.95 1.17
N ASP A 54 -2.26 -21.79 1.59
CA ASP A 54 -1.99 -23.22 1.74
C ASP A 54 -2.05 -23.86 0.35
N LEU A 55 -0.92 -24.42 -0.09
CA LEU A 55 -0.83 -25.02 -1.43
C LEU A 55 -1.45 -26.43 -1.50
N ASN A 56 -1.76 -27.05 -0.36
CA ASN A 56 -2.45 -28.34 -0.34
C ASN A 56 -3.95 -28.16 -0.56
N THR A 57 -4.55 -27.11 0.01
CA THR A 57 -6.01 -26.88 -0.06
C THR A 57 -6.39 -25.76 -1.03
N GLY A 58 -5.48 -24.83 -1.32
CA GLY A 58 -5.75 -23.61 -2.07
C GLY A 58 -6.33 -22.45 -1.23
N ASP A 59 -6.45 -22.63 0.09
CA ASP A 59 -7.05 -21.63 0.97
C ASP A 59 -6.08 -20.52 1.37
N ILE A 60 -6.62 -19.35 1.70
CA ILE A 60 -5.87 -18.26 2.31
C ILE A 60 -5.68 -18.56 3.80
N LYS A 61 -4.44 -18.74 4.25
CA LYS A 61 -4.11 -18.87 5.67
C LYS A 61 -4.25 -17.54 6.40
N TRP A 62 -3.67 -16.48 5.85
CA TRP A 62 -3.73 -15.14 6.42
C TRP A 62 -3.42 -14.06 5.38
N VAL A 63 -3.79 -12.82 5.70
CA VAL A 63 -3.52 -11.61 4.94
C VAL A 63 -3.03 -10.53 5.90
N ILE A 64 -1.90 -9.90 5.59
CA ILE A 64 -1.35 -8.78 6.38
C ILE A 64 -1.01 -7.59 5.48
N PRO A 65 -0.98 -6.36 6.01
CA PRO A 65 -0.56 -5.20 5.23
C PRO A 65 0.94 -5.25 4.92
N HIS A 66 1.30 -4.84 3.69
CA HIS A 66 2.67 -4.62 3.26
C HIS A 66 3.18 -3.30 3.84
N GLY A 67 3.97 -3.39 4.91
CA GLY A 67 4.35 -2.24 5.71
C GLY A 67 3.13 -1.51 6.28
N ASP A 68 3.31 -0.24 6.62
CA ASP A 68 2.26 0.58 7.19
C ASP A 68 1.94 1.73 6.25
N ALA A 69 0.65 1.94 5.99
CA ALA A 69 0.21 3.16 5.34
C ALA A 69 0.69 4.39 6.13
N PRO A 70 0.92 5.55 5.48
CA PRO A 70 1.22 6.80 6.16
C PRO A 70 0.28 7.06 7.36
N GLN A 71 0.81 7.63 8.44
CA GLN A 71 -0.01 7.88 9.65
C GLN A 71 -1.26 8.71 9.33
N GLU A 72 -1.13 9.71 8.45
CA GLU A 72 -2.25 10.54 7.98
C GLU A 72 -3.38 9.74 7.32
N ASP A 73 -3.05 8.72 6.52
CA ASP A 73 -4.03 7.86 5.86
C ASP A 73 -4.73 6.94 6.85
N GLN A 74 -3.99 6.46 7.86
CA GLN A 74 -4.55 5.65 8.93
C GLN A 74 -5.50 6.48 9.81
N ASP A 75 -5.10 7.69 10.17
CA ASP A 75 -5.88 8.63 10.97
C ASP A 75 -7.14 9.07 10.23
N PHE A 76 -7.03 9.33 8.91
CA PHE A 76 -8.17 9.63 8.05
C PHE A 76 -9.22 8.52 8.12
N ILE A 77 -8.80 7.25 8.07
CA ILE A 77 -9.72 6.11 8.15
C ILE A 77 -10.31 5.93 9.55
N GLN A 78 -9.52 6.07 10.61
CA GLN A 78 -10.00 5.94 11.99
C GLN A 78 -11.05 6.98 12.34
N ASN A 79 -10.85 8.22 11.88
CA ASN A 79 -11.68 9.36 12.24
C ASN A 79 -12.79 9.65 11.21
N HIS A 80 -12.90 8.86 10.14
CA HIS A 80 -13.85 9.13 9.07
C HIS A 80 -15.31 9.02 9.56
N PRO A 81 -16.18 10.03 9.36
CA PRO A 81 -17.58 10.00 9.81
C PRO A 81 -18.38 8.80 9.27
N LEU A 82 -18.19 8.46 7.99
CA LEU A 82 -18.87 7.32 7.34
C LEU A 82 -18.41 5.94 7.81
N LEU A 83 -17.29 5.83 8.53
CA LEU A 83 -16.77 4.56 9.06
C LEU A 83 -17.09 4.36 10.54
N GLN A 84 -17.73 5.33 11.19
CA GLN A 84 -18.10 5.23 12.59
C GLN A 84 -19.14 4.12 12.81
N GLY A 85 -18.84 3.20 13.73
CA GLY A 85 -19.69 2.04 14.02
C GLY A 85 -19.59 0.90 13.00
N VAL A 86 -18.75 1.02 11.97
CA VAL A 86 -18.46 -0.09 11.05
C VAL A 86 -17.46 -1.04 11.73
N PRO A 87 -17.81 -2.33 11.92
CA PRO A 87 -16.89 -3.28 12.53
C PRO A 87 -15.74 -3.65 11.58
N ASN A 88 -14.57 -3.98 12.16
CA ASN A 88 -13.41 -4.53 11.43
C ASN A 88 -12.83 -3.63 10.32
N VAL A 89 -12.95 -2.31 10.45
CA VAL A 89 -12.28 -1.37 9.54
C VAL A 89 -10.76 -1.46 9.76
N MET A 90 -10.02 -1.86 8.72
CA MET A 90 -8.56 -1.86 8.75
C MET A 90 -8.04 -0.44 8.46
N SER A 91 -7.54 0.24 9.49
CA SER A 91 -6.90 1.56 9.34
C SER A 91 -5.62 1.47 8.53
N ASN A 92 -4.78 0.48 8.84
CA ASN A 92 -3.58 0.20 8.08
C ASN A 92 -3.92 -0.65 6.84
N ARG A 93 -3.98 0.00 5.68
CA ARG A 93 -4.24 -0.66 4.39
C ARG A 93 -2.95 -1.08 3.65
N GLY A 94 -1.79 -0.92 4.30
CA GLY A 94 -0.47 -1.17 3.73
C GLY A 94 -0.09 -0.18 2.63
N ARG A 95 1.10 -0.36 2.05
CA ARG A 95 1.62 0.49 0.96
C ARG A 95 1.57 -0.23 -0.38
N SER A 96 1.20 0.51 -1.42
CA SER A 96 1.31 0.03 -2.80
C SER A 96 2.76 -0.32 -3.17
N GLY A 97 2.93 -1.29 -4.05
CA GLY A 97 4.25 -1.75 -4.49
C GLY A 97 4.50 -3.22 -4.11
N LEU A 98 5.70 -3.71 -4.41
CA LEU A 98 6.10 -5.08 -4.13
C LEU A 98 7.00 -5.13 -2.91
N ALA A 99 6.64 -5.99 -1.97
CA ALA A 99 7.51 -6.35 -0.87
C ALA A 99 8.59 -7.31 -1.37
N THR A 100 9.85 -7.02 -1.07
CA THR A 100 10.91 -8.02 -1.17
C THR A 100 10.82 -8.92 0.06
N MET A 101 11.03 -10.22 -0.12
CA MET A 101 10.80 -11.21 0.93
C MET A 101 11.88 -12.28 0.91
N VAL A 102 12.23 -12.79 2.07
CA VAL A 102 13.05 -14.00 2.21
C VAL A 102 12.47 -14.90 3.30
N ALA A 103 12.17 -16.14 2.92
CA ALA A 103 11.69 -17.14 3.86
C ALA A 103 12.89 -17.82 4.54
N THR A 104 12.77 -18.02 5.85
CA THR A 104 13.71 -18.82 6.66
C THR A 104 12.96 -20.01 7.26
N PRO A 105 13.66 -20.96 7.94
CA PRO A 105 12.98 -22.07 8.60
C PRO A 105 11.87 -21.65 9.56
N ASN A 106 12.05 -20.53 10.27
CA ASN A 106 11.12 -20.11 11.33
C ASN A 106 10.30 -18.88 10.96
N LEU A 107 10.90 -17.90 10.27
CA LEU A 107 10.29 -16.60 10.03
C LEU A 107 10.30 -16.22 8.55
N LEU A 108 9.36 -15.38 8.17
CA LEU A 108 9.38 -14.65 6.92
C LEU A 108 9.91 -13.24 7.19
N PHE A 109 10.96 -12.82 6.49
CA PHE A 109 11.40 -11.42 6.51
C PHE A 109 10.84 -10.69 5.32
N VAL A 110 10.28 -9.51 5.56
CA VAL A 110 9.62 -8.70 4.54
C VAL A 110 10.07 -7.26 4.62
N SER A 111 10.46 -6.68 3.48
CA SER A 111 10.72 -5.24 3.41
C SER A 111 9.42 -4.46 3.46
N GLY A 112 9.46 -3.27 4.04
CA GLY A 112 8.35 -2.32 4.01
C GLY A 112 8.77 -0.97 4.57
N GLN A 113 7.79 -0.21 5.03
CA GLN A 113 8.01 1.04 5.76
C GLN A 113 7.08 1.09 6.97
N ALA A 114 7.51 1.77 8.03
CA ALA A 114 6.63 2.15 9.13
C ALA A 114 5.71 3.31 8.74
N ALA A 115 4.76 3.67 9.62
CA ALA A 115 3.74 4.68 9.36
C ALA A 115 4.33 6.08 9.14
N ASP A 116 5.48 6.37 9.75
CA ASP A 116 6.25 7.59 9.58
C ASP A 116 7.13 7.60 8.31
N GLY A 117 7.10 6.51 7.53
CA GLY A 117 7.87 6.36 6.30
C GLY A 117 9.28 5.81 6.48
N GLN A 118 9.71 5.47 7.70
CA GLN A 118 11.01 4.84 7.92
C GLN A 118 11.10 3.51 7.15
N PRO A 119 12.18 3.24 6.41
CA PRO A 119 12.40 1.95 5.76
C PRO A 119 12.66 0.84 6.79
N MET A 120 11.90 -0.25 6.69
CA MET A 120 11.93 -1.34 7.68
C MET A 120 12.09 -2.71 7.01
N ILE A 121 12.68 -3.65 7.75
CA ILE A 121 12.47 -5.09 7.59
C ILE A 121 11.61 -5.58 8.75
N PHE A 122 10.51 -6.26 8.44
CA PHE A 122 9.64 -6.91 9.41
C PHE A 122 9.89 -8.41 9.44
N ALA A 123 10.02 -8.97 10.63
CA ALA A 123 10.02 -10.41 10.87
C ALA A 123 8.59 -10.87 11.15
N VAL A 124 8.11 -11.86 10.40
CA VAL A 124 6.73 -12.32 10.39
C VAL A 124 6.68 -13.81 10.71
N ASP A 125 5.82 -14.20 11.66
CA ASP A 125 5.48 -15.60 11.91
C ASP A 125 4.76 -16.19 10.70
N LYS A 126 5.24 -17.33 10.18
CA LYS A 126 4.72 -17.90 8.93
C LYS A 126 3.34 -18.56 9.09
N GLU A 127 3.00 -19.00 10.29
CA GLU A 127 1.71 -19.66 10.54
C GLU A 127 0.62 -18.64 10.83
N THR A 128 0.94 -17.57 11.56
CA THR A 128 -0.08 -16.59 11.97
C THR A 128 -0.09 -15.30 11.16
N GLY A 129 1.01 -14.97 10.47
CA GLY A 129 1.21 -13.67 9.82
C GLY A 129 1.55 -12.54 10.80
N THR A 130 1.69 -12.82 12.10
CA THR A 130 1.98 -11.78 13.10
C THR A 130 3.41 -11.25 12.92
N ARG A 131 3.58 -9.92 12.95
CA ARG A 131 4.91 -9.30 13.04
C ARG A 131 5.47 -9.55 14.43
N VAL A 132 6.61 -10.22 14.51
CA VAL A 132 7.30 -10.59 15.76
C VAL A 132 8.60 -9.82 15.97
N GLY A 133 8.99 -9.00 15.01
CA GLY A 133 10.15 -8.13 15.10
C GLY A 133 10.20 -7.13 13.95
N GLU A 134 10.97 -6.07 14.16
CA GLU A 134 11.18 -5.00 13.20
C GLU A 134 12.62 -4.48 13.28
N LEU A 135 13.16 -4.08 12.14
CA LEU A 135 14.52 -3.57 12.02
C LEU A 135 14.54 -2.43 11.02
N GLU A 136 14.98 -1.26 11.46
CA GLU A 136 15.21 -0.11 10.57
C GLU A 136 16.39 -0.39 9.63
N ILE A 137 16.25 0.02 8.38
CA ILE A 137 17.29 -0.05 7.35
C ILE A 137 17.53 1.34 6.73
N PRO A 138 18.74 1.63 6.23
CA PRO A 138 19.09 2.98 5.76
C PRO A 138 18.37 3.42 4.48
N GLY A 139 17.55 2.57 3.86
CA GLY A 139 16.85 2.89 2.62
C GLY A 139 15.87 1.79 2.19
N ILE A 140 14.94 2.16 1.30
CA ILE A 140 13.92 1.24 0.78
C ILE A 140 14.57 0.15 -0.05
N THR A 141 14.22 -1.10 0.22
CA THR A 141 14.67 -2.26 -0.53
C THR A 141 14.07 -2.27 -1.94
N ARG A 142 14.91 -2.41 -2.97
CA ARG A 142 14.49 -2.42 -4.39
C ARG A 142 14.62 -3.77 -5.08
N TYR A 143 15.42 -4.67 -4.52
CA TYR A 143 15.75 -5.97 -5.10
C TYR A 143 15.51 -7.10 -4.10
N GLY A 144 15.36 -8.33 -4.60
CA GLY A 144 15.09 -9.50 -3.77
C GLY A 144 16.12 -9.69 -2.64
N MET A 145 15.63 -10.17 -1.50
CA MET A 145 16.48 -10.56 -0.38
C MET A 145 16.93 -12.01 -0.53
N SER A 146 18.14 -12.30 -0.07
CA SER A 146 18.71 -13.65 -0.05
C SER A 146 19.18 -13.98 1.36
N SER A 147 19.08 -15.25 1.76
CA SER A 147 19.68 -15.75 2.98
C SER A 147 20.62 -16.92 2.65
N TRP A 148 21.70 -17.05 3.42
CA TRP A 148 22.65 -18.15 3.32
C TRP A 148 23.32 -18.37 4.68
N THR A 149 23.91 -19.54 4.87
CA THR A 149 24.74 -19.86 6.03
C THR A 149 26.21 -19.73 5.64
N HIS A 150 27.05 -19.19 6.52
CA HIS A 150 28.49 -19.13 6.31
C HIS A 150 29.22 -19.53 7.59
N ASN A 151 29.91 -20.68 7.55
CA ASN A 151 30.61 -21.32 8.67
C ASN A 151 29.72 -21.85 9.81
N GLY A 152 28.50 -22.28 9.48
CA GLY A 152 27.54 -22.83 10.45
C GLY A 152 26.82 -21.75 11.22
#